data_AF-A0A1Y0I3G1-F1
#
_entry.id   AF-A0A1Y0I3G1-F1
#
_cell.length_a   1.000
_cell.length_b   1.000
_cell.length_c   1.000
_cell.angle_alpha   90.00
_cell.angle_beta   90.00
_cell.angle_gamma   90.00
#
_symmetry.space_group_name_H-M   'P 1'
#
loop_
_entity.id
_entity.type
_entity.pdbx_description
1 polymer ?
#
loop_
_entity_poly.entity_id
_entity_poly.type
_entity_poly.pdbx_seq_one_letter_code
_entity_poly.pdbx_strand_id
1 'polypeptide(L)'
;MSQILDLPSGLLDSDLLCEQMRLVSAYLDQPALQNSAGKLSLPKHWVGFEDALAVRLNSHMAEMRLRQIATPEWADLTADSVVWPPGFQPPLEAQLLLLQDRAAAGLTGRIRLPKSCHELWATFKYSVLARNHQAYSKIGQLVAIRGIEFPELLERLVSILLSAPSRGGTLNALQHMWGYISRRSSLDPNKASMSAILSEIQMLSLSSDETYLLNSTSLSDLNFWVVLYDRCSP
;
A
#
# COMPACT_ATOMS: atom_id res chain seq x y z
N MET A 1 12.97 13.13 9.05
CA MET A 1 12.63 11.80 9.60
C MET A 1 13.63 10.79 9.05
N SER A 2 14.27 9.99 9.90
CA SER A 2 15.31 9.01 9.48
C SER A 2 14.80 7.58 9.35
N GLN A 3 13.50 7.36 9.56
CA GLN A 3 12.89 6.03 9.62
C GLN A 3 11.96 5.80 8.44
N ILE A 4 11.99 4.58 7.91
CA ILE A 4 11.05 4.09 6.90
C ILE A 4 9.82 3.59 7.64
N LEU A 5 8.63 4.00 7.20
CA LEU A 5 7.36 3.54 7.75
C LEU A 5 6.86 2.31 7.01
N ASP A 6 6.32 1.36 7.77
CA ASP A 6 5.77 0.11 7.27
C ASP A 6 4.28 0.21 6.95
N LEU A 7 3.59 1.17 7.58
CA LEU A 7 2.18 1.44 7.35
C LEU A 7 1.88 1.76 5.86
N PRO A 8 0.68 1.39 5.35
CA PRO A 8 0.31 1.69 3.96
C PRO A 8 0.37 3.17 3.61
N SER A 9 0.92 3.50 2.43
CA SER A 9 1.09 4.85 1.91
C SER A 9 -0.18 5.71 1.96
N GLY A 10 -1.36 5.10 1.81
CA GLY A 10 -2.64 5.79 1.88
C GLY A 10 -2.94 6.49 3.20
N LEU A 11 -2.32 6.04 4.31
CA LEU A 11 -2.48 6.63 5.65
C LEU A 11 -1.59 7.86 5.87
N LEU A 12 -0.54 8.01 5.07
CA LEU A 12 0.44 9.11 5.20
C LEU A 12 -0.15 10.37 4.54
N ASP A 13 -0.04 11.52 5.20
CA ASP A 13 -0.30 12.81 4.57
C ASP A 13 0.73 13.10 3.46
N SER A 14 0.45 14.10 2.63
CA SER A 14 1.27 14.38 1.43
C SER A 14 2.72 14.73 1.75
N ASP A 15 2.98 15.45 2.84
CA ASP A 15 4.34 15.85 3.21
C ASP A 15 5.15 14.64 3.66
N LEU A 16 4.57 13.84 4.54
CA LEU A 16 5.20 12.61 5.04
C LEU A 16 5.40 11.60 3.90
N LEU A 17 4.43 11.46 3.00
CA LEU A 17 4.54 10.59 1.82
C LEU A 17 5.69 11.01 0.91
N CYS A 18 5.84 12.31 0.64
CA CYS A 18 6.95 12.83 -0.15
C CYS A 18 8.30 12.63 0.55
N GLU A 19 8.35 12.82 1.87
CA GLU A 19 9.55 12.57 2.68
C GLU A 19 9.95 11.09 2.63
N GLN A 20 9.00 10.17 2.80
CA GLN A 20 9.24 8.73 2.71
C GLN A 20 9.70 8.30 1.32
N MET A 21 9.08 8.82 0.25
CA MET A 21 9.52 8.53 -1.13
C MET A 21 10.97 8.97 -1.37
N ARG A 22 11.33 10.21 -0.98
CA ARG A 22 12.70 10.72 -1.11
C ARG A 22 13.71 9.92 -0.29
N LEU A 23 13.33 9.57 0.95
CA LEU A 23 14.16 8.78 1.86
C LEU A 23 14.48 7.41 1.26
N VAL A 24 13.46 6.68 0.80
CA VAL A 24 13.64 5.34 0.22
C VAL A 24 14.38 5.41 -1.12
N SER A 25 14.08 6.39 -1.98
CA SER A 25 14.82 6.61 -3.24
C SER A 25 16.31 6.85 -2.98
N ALA A 26 16.64 7.73 -2.02
CA ALA A 26 18.03 8.01 -1.67
C ALA A 26 18.79 6.78 -1.17
N TYR A 27 18.10 5.82 -0.54
CA TYR A 27 18.69 4.57 -0.10
C TYR A 27 18.96 3.58 -1.23
N LEU A 28 18.13 3.57 -2.27
CA LEU A 28 18.34 2.73 -3.46
C LEU A 28 19.45 3.30 -4.36
N ASP A 29 19.59 4.62 -4.45
CA ASP A 29 20.58 5.31 -5.28
C ASP A 29 21.99 5.37 -4.65
N GLN A 30 22.52 4.27 -4.11
CA GLN A 30 23.76 4.22 -3.31
C GLN A 30 25.00 5.03 -3.84
N PRO A 31 25.24 5.20 -5.16
CA PRO A 31 26.29 6.10 -5.66
C PRO A 31 26.12 7.58 -5.24
N ALA A 32 24.89 8.05 -5.00
CA ALA A 32 24.59 9.42 -4.56
C ALA A 32 24.90 9.66 -3.06
N LEU A 33 24.90 8.60 -2.26
CA LEU A 33 25.19 8.64 -0.81
C LEU A 33 26.67 8.90 -0.50
N GLN A 34 27.57 8.59 -1.44
CA GLN A 34 29.01 8.77 -1.27
C GLN A 34 29.48 10.20 -1.60
N ASN A 35 28.71 10.96 -2.39
CA ASN A 35 29.08 12.30 -2.89
C ASN A 35 28.47 13.47 -2.09
N SER A 36 27.58 13.19 -1.15
CA SER A 36 26.89 14.22 -0.36
C SER A 36 27.57 14.37 1.01
N ALA A 37 27.93 15.59 1.40
CA ALA A 37 28.62 15.92 2.66
C ALA A 37 27.81 15.68 3.96
N GLY A 38 26.88 14.73 3.93
CA GLY A 38 26.16 14.16 5.06
C GLY A 38 25.75 12.73 4.69
N LYS A 39 26.44 11.74 5.23
CA LYS A 39 26.17 10.31 4.98
C LYS A 39 24.78 9.94 5.51
N LEU A 40 23.77 9.94 4.65
CA LEU A 40 22.54 9.21 4.92
C LEU A 40 22.91 7.73 4.88
N SER A 41 23.00 7.08 6.04
CA SER A 41 23.27 5.64 6.12
C SER A 41 21.94 4.90 6.15
N LEU A 42 21.80 3.88 5.31
CA LEU A 42 20.67 2.95 5.41
C LEU A 42 20.60 2.40 6.85
N PRO A 43 19.41 2.38 7.49
CA PRO A 43 19.25 1.76 8.80
C PRO A 43 19.70 0.30 8.72
N LYS A 44 20.46 -0.16 9.73
CA LYS A 44 21.11 -1.48 9.69
C LYS A 44 20.17 -2.65 9.39
N HIS A 45 18.91 -2.57 9.81
CA HIS A 45 17.93 -3.63 9.57
C HIS A 45 17.41 -3.70 8.13
N TRP A 46 17.62 -2.67 7.31
CA TRP A 46 17.26 -2.65 5.88
C TRP A 46 18.41 -3.06 4.95
N VAL A 47 19.63 -3.22 5.48
CA VAL A 47 20.80 -3.65 4.69
C VAL A 47 20.56 -5.07 4.15
N GLY A 48 20.68 -5.25 2.82
CA GLY A 48 20.43 -6.53 2.15
C GLY A 48 18.96 -6.81 1.82
N PHE A 49 18.09 -5.80 1.91
CA PHE A 49 16.65 -5.89 1.59
C PHE A 49 16.25 -4.87 0.50
N GLU A 50 17.08 -4.71 -0.53
CA GLU A 50 16.93 -3.71 -1.58
C GLU A 50 15.62 -3.86 -2.37
N ASP A 51 15.21 -5.08 -2.72
CA ASP A 51 13.93 -5.31 -3.41
C ASP A 51 12.73 -4.93 -2.53
N ALA A 52 12.81 -5.10 -1.21
CA ALA A 52 11.76 -4.66 -0.29
C ALA A 52 11.69 -3.12 -0.23
N LEU A 53 12.83 -2.44 -0.28
CA LEU A 53 12.88 -0.98 -0.46
C LEU A 53 12.29 -0.55 -1.81
N ALA A 54 12.56 -1.27 -2.89
CA ALA A 54 11.98 -1.00 -4.20
C ALA A 54 10.45 -1.16 -4.19
N VAL A 55 9.92 -2.23 -3.58
CA VAL A 55 8.47 -2.41 -3.39
C VAL A 55 7.88 -1.28 -2.53
N ARG A 56 8.57 -0.85 -1.46
CA ARG A 56 8.14 0.27 -0.62
C ARG A 56 8.11 1.58 -1.41
N LEU A 57 9.15 1.87 -2.20
CA LEU A 57 9.21 3.05 -3.08
C LEU A 57 8.06 3.05 -4.08
N ASN A 58 7.83 1.92 -4.76
CA ASN A 58 6.72 1.75 -5.68
C ASN A 58 5.37 1.93 -4.98
N SER A 59 5.21 1.45 -3.74
CA SER A 59 3.99 1.66 -2.97
C SER A 59 3.75 3.13 -2.62
N HIS A 60 4.80 3.91 -2.36
CA HIS A 60 4.69 5.37 -2.15
C HIS A 60 4.33 6.08 -3.45
N MET A 61 5.03 5.76 -4.55
CA MET A 61 4.78 6.35 -5.86
C MET A 61 3.36 6.06 -6.37
N ALA A 62 2.83 4.86 -6.12
CA ALA A 62 1.46 4.50 -6.46
C ALA A 62 0.43 5.39 -5.76
N GLU A 63 0.62 5.66 -4.46
CA GLU A 63 -0.25 6.57 -3.71
C GLU A 63 -0.07 8.01 -4.17
N MET A 64 1.15 8.46 -4.45
CA MET A 64 1.43 9.79 -4.98
C MET A 64 0.72 10.00 -6.32
N ARG A 65 0.82 9.06 -7.25
CA ARG A 65 0.13 9.10 -8.55
C ARG A 65 -1.39 9.09 -8.41
N LEU A 66 -1.93 8.31 -7.48
CA LEU A 66 -3.36 8.34 -7.15
C LEU A 66 -3.82 9.72 -6.67
N ARG A 67 -2.95 10.47 -5.98
CA ARG A 67 -3.16 11.86 -5.53
C ARG A 67 -2.73 12.90 -6.56
N GLN A 68 -2.44 12.51 -7.80
CA GLN A 68 -1.97 13.38 -8.88
C GLN A 68 -0.65 14.09 -8.57
N ILE A 69 0.19 13.51 -7.72
CA ILE A 69 1.55 13.98 -7.45
C ILE A 69 2.49 13.25 -8.40
N ALA A 70 3.31 14.01 -9.13
CA ALA A 70 4.29 13.47 -10.06
C ALA A 70 5.36 12.62 -9.35
N THR A 71 5.78 11.53 -10.00
CA THR A 71 6.82 10.63 -9.49
C THR A 71 7.75 10.22 -10.63
N PRO A 72 8.96 9.73 -10.32
CA PRO A 72 9.78 8.98 -11.27
C PRO A 72 9.08 7.73 -11.80
N GLU A 73 9.74 7.00 -12.72
CA GLU A 73 9.33 5.67 -13.16
C GLU A 73 9.37 4.64 -12.02
N TRP A 74 8.68 3.51 -12.21
CA TRP A 74 8.72 2.41 -11.24
C TRP A 74 10.14 1.90 -11.05
N ALA A 75 10.52 1.60 -9.81
CA ALA A 75 11.75 0.89 -9.52
C ALA A 75 11.61 -0.59 -9.89
N ASP A 76 12.63 -1.14 -10.54
CA ASP A 76 12.68 -2.56 -10.89
C ASP A 76 12.94 -3.43 -9.65
N LEU A 77 12.47 -4.67 -9.69
CA LEU A 77 12.81 -5.71 -8.73
C LEU A 77 13.92 -6.58 -9.33
N THR A 78 14.90 -6.97 -8.51
CA THR A 78 16.05 -7.76 -8.97
C THR A 78 15.85 -9.26 -8.82
N ALA A 79 14.99 -9.70 -7.89
CA ALA A 79 14.64 -11.08 -7.67
C ALA A 79 13.14 -11.37 -7.85
N ASP A 80 12.83 -12.62 -8.17
CA ASP A 80 11.46 -13.13 -8.30
C ASP A 80 10.70 -13.16 -6.96
N SER A 81 11.45 -13.19 -5.85
CA SER A 81 10.90 -13.23 -4.49
C SER A 81 11.52 -12.15 -3.62
N VAL A 82 10.68 -11.29 -3.05
CA VAL A 82 11.10 -10.19 -2.17
C VAL A 82 11.22 -10.70 -0.73
N VAL A 83 12.38 -10.49 -0.12
CA VAL A 83 12.62 -10.74 1.30
C VAL A 83 12.52 -9.43 2.06
N TRP A 84 11.80 -9.42 3.19
CA TRP A 84 11.62 -8.23 4.03
C TRP A 84 12.46 -8.31 5.30
N PRO A 85 12.85 -7.17 5.89
CA PRO A 85 13.42 -7.12 7.22
C PRO A 85 12.54 -7.81 8.25
N PRO A 86 13.11 -8.50 9.25
CA PRO A 86 12.34 -9.10 10.32
C PRO A 86 11.78 -8.05 11.28
N GLY A 87 10.47 -8.11 11.50
CA GLY A 87 9.75 -7.21 12.41
C GLY A 87 9.61 -5.78 11.88
N PHE A 88 8.95 -4.93 12.69
CA PHE A 88 8.69 -3.54 12.34
C PHE A 88 9.52 -2.62 13.24
N GLN A 89 10.33 -1.75 12.62
CA GLN A 89 11.22 -0.84 13.35
C GLN A 89 11.05 0.61 12.84
N PRO A 90 10.30 1.46 13.57
CA PRO A 90 9.69 1.22 14.89
C PRO A 90 8.45 0.31 14.83
N PRO A 91 7.95 -0.22 15.97
CA PRO A 91 6.71 -1.00 16.02
C PRO A 91 5.52 -0.24 15.41
N LEU A 92 4.56 -0.97 14.85
CA LEU A 92 3.45 -0.37 14.09
C LEU A 92 2.58 0.56 14.94
N GLU A 93 2.45 0.30 16.24
CA GLU A 93 1.72 1.16 17.18
C GLU A 93 2.41 2.53 17.31
N ALA A 94 3.74 2.56 17.36
CA ALA A 94 4.50 3.80 17.40
C ALA A 94 4.36 4.58 16.09
N GLN A 95 4.35 3.88 14.94
CA GLN A 95 4.07 4.49 13.64
C GLN A 95 2.63 5.06 13.60
N LEU A 96 1.66 4.35 14.18
CA LEU A 96 0.27 4.80 14.22
C LEU A 96 0.10 6.02 15.12
N LEU A 97 0.76 6.08 16.27
CA LEU A 97 0.80 7.25 17.15
C LEU A 97 1.36 8.48 16.41
N LEU A 98 2.45 8.32 15.67
CA LEU A 98 2.99 9.38 14.81
C LEU A 98 1.93 9.90 13.84
N LEU A 99 1.17 9.02 13.18
CA LEU A 99 0.10 9.45 12.27
C LEU A 99 -1.06 10.12 13.01
N GLN A 100 -1.38 9.70 14.23
CA GLN A 100 -2.42 10.33 15.06
C GLN A 100 -2.03 11.76 15.45
N ASP A 101 -0.78 11.98 15.85
CA ASP A 101 -0.26 13.32 16.19
C ASP A 101 -0.32 14.25 14.97
N ARG A 102 0.03 13.73 13.79
CA ARG A 102 -0.07 14.47 12.53
C ARG A 102 -1.53 14.78 12.15
N ALA A 103 -2.42 13.81 12.32
CA ALA A 103 -3.85 14.00 12.08
C ALA A 103 -4.46 15.06 13.04
N ALA A 104 -4.02 15.11 14.29
CA ALA A 104 -4.43 16.14 15.25
C ALA A 104 -3.97 17.55 14.83
N ALA A 105 -2.88 17.65 14.07
CA ALA A 105 -2.42 18.88 13.43
C ALA A 105 -3.07 19.17 12.06
N GLY A 106 -4.08 18.40 11.65
CA GLY A 106 -4.76 18.55 10.36
C GLY A 106 -4.02 17.93 9.16
N LEU A 107 -2.92 17.22 9.40
CA LEU A 107 -2.13 16.54 8.37
C LEU A 107 -2.63 15.08 8.25
N THR A 108 -3.54 14.84 7.32
CA THR A 108 -4.13 13.50 7.10
C THR A 108 -3.82 12.94 5.73
N GLY A 109 -3.63 11.62 5.65
CA GLY A 109 -3.61 10.89 4.38
C GLY A 109 -5.00 10.81 3.73
N ARG A 110 -5.04 10.19 2.55
CA ARG A 110 -6.30 9.88 1.85
C ARG A 110 -7.19 8.93 2.67
N ILE A 111 -6.56 7.91 3.24
CA ILE A 111 -7.23 6.93 4.09
C ILE A 111 -7.29 7.51 5.50
N ARG A 112 -8.50 7.56 6.07
CA ARG A 112 -8.68 7.98 7.46
C ARG A 112 -8.07 6.93 8.39
N LEU A 113 -7.49 7.39 9.50
CA LEU A 113 -6.97 6.47 10.51
C LEU A 113 -8.12 5.63 11.10
N PRO A 114 -8.05 4.30 11.00
CA PRO A 114 -9.12 3.43 11.49
C PRO A 114 -9.16 3.47 13.02
N LYS A 115 -10.38 3.55 13.57
CA LYS A 115 -10.64 3.65 15.01
C LYS A 115 -11.12 2.35 15.65
N SER A 116 -11.36 1.33 14.83
CA SER A 116 -11.86 0.03 15.28
C SER A 116 -11.33 -1.10 14.40
N CYS A 117 -11.39 -2.35 14.89
CA CYS A 117 -11.03 -3.52 14.10
C CYS A 117 -11.88 -3.65 12.82
N HIS A 118 -13.14 -3.19 12.83
CA HIS A 118 -14.01 -3.22 11.67
C HIS A 118 -13.54 -2.24 10.58
N GLU A 119 -13.19 -1.01 10.97
CA GLU A 119 -12.65 0.00 10.04
C GLU A 119 -11.27 -0.41 9.52
N LEU A 120 -10.42 -0.94 10.40
CA LEU A 120 -9.10 -1.44 10.03
C LEU A 120 -9.22 -2.59 9.04
N TRP A 121 -10.11 -3.55 9.30
CA TRP A 121 -10.36 -4.64 8.37
C TRP A 121 -10.90 -4.14 7.03
N ALA A 122 -11.90 -3.25 7.03
CA ALA A 122 -12.47 -2.69 5.81
C ALA A 122 -11.40 -1.99 4.94
N THR A 123 -10.46 -1.29 5.57
CA THR A 123 -9.35 -0.57 4.91
C THR A 123 -8.44 -1.52 4.13
N PHE A 124 -8.10 -2.69 4.70
CA PHE A 124 -7.12 -3.64 4.13
C PHE A 124 -7.75 -4.79 3.33
N LYS A 125 -9.07 -4.96 3.43
CA LYS A 125 -9.85 -6.11 2.94
C LYS A 125 -9.43 -6.62 1.56
N TYR A 126 -9.36 -5.75 0.55
CA TYR A 126 -9.07 -6.17 -0.82
C TYR A 126 -7.58 -6.41 -1.08
N SER A 127 -6.70 -5.74 -0.35
CA SER A 127 -5.25 -5.97 -0.40
C SER A 127 -4.90 -7.33 0.18
N VAL A 128 -5.62 -7.74 1.23
CA VAL A 128 -5.54 -9.11 1.79
C VAL A 128 -6.14 -10.13 0.84
N LEU A 129 -7.31 -9.85 0.25
CA LEU A 129 -7.94 -10.75 -0.71
C LEU A 129 -7.04 -11.05 -1.91
N ALA A 130 -6.31 -10.03 -2.41
CA ALA A 130 -5.40 -10.18 -3.54
C ALA A 130 -4.22 -11.13 -3.27
N ARG A 131 -3.86 -11.32 -1.99
CA ARG A 131 -2.69 -12.07 -1.56
C ARG A 131 -3.05 -13.44 -0.98
N ASN A 132 -4.09 -13.51 -0.15
CA ASN A 132 -4.42 -14.73 0.57
C ASN A 132 -5.92 -14.80 0.91
N HIS A 133 -6.67 -15.56 0.10
CA HIS A 133 -8.09 -15.80 0.30
C HIS A 133 -8.41 -16.49 1.64
N GLN A 134 -7.55 -17.39 2.11
CA GLN A 134 -7.76 -18.06 3.39
C GLN A 134 -7.61 -17.08 4.57
N ALA A 135 -6.60 -16.22 4.53
CA ALA A 135 -6.40 -15.17 5.53
C ALA A 135 -7.56 -14.18 5.50
N TYR A 136 -8.02 -13.79 4.30
CA TYR A 136 -9.18 -12.94 4.12
C TYR A 136 -10.42 -13.47 4.86
N SER A 137 -10.76 -14.74 4.64
CA SER A 137 -11.92 -15.36 5.28
C SER A 137 -11.76 -15.48 6.79
N LYS A 138 -10.60 -15.93 7.27
CA LYS A 138 -10.32 -16.10 8.70
C LYS A 138 -10.34 -14.77 9.45
N ILE A 139 -9.68 -13.74 8.93
CA ILE A 139 -9.64 -12.42 9.56
C ILE A 139 -11.03 -11.80 9.57
N GLY A 140 -11.77 -11.88 8.47
CA GLY A 140 -13.15 -11.40 8.41
C GLY A 140 -14.05 -12.03 9.48
N GLN A 141 -13.91 -13.33 9.71
CA GLN A 141 -14.63 -14.04 10.79
C GLN A 141 -14.20 -13.54 12.18
N LEU A 142 -12.90 -13.46 12.45
CA LEU A 142 -12.37 -12.97 13.73
C LEU A 142 -12.87 -11.56 14.06
N VAL A 143 -12.85 -10.65 13.07
CA VAL A 143 -13.34 -9.28 13.24
C VAL A 143 -14.84 -9.26 13.52
N ALA A 144 -15.63 -10.06 12.80
CA ALA A 144 -17.09 -10.13 12.97
C ALA A 144 -17.49 -10.61 14.37
N ILE A 145 -16.75 -11.57 14.95
CA ILE A 145 -17.01 -12.08 16.31
C ILE A 145 -16.24 -11.31 17.40
N ARG A 146 -15.53 -10.23 17.05
CA ARG A 146 -14.64 -9.48 17.96
C ARG A 146 -13.60 -10.36 18.66
N GLY A 147 -13.09 -11.37 17.96
CA GLY A 147 -12.11 -12.34 18.45
C GLY A 147 -10.65 -11.95 18.21
N ILE A 148 -10.38 -10.69 17.86
CA ILE A 148 -9.03 -10.17 17.65
C ILE A 148 -8.94 -8.69 18.07
N GLU A 149 -7.86 -8.37 18.78
CA GLU A 149 -7.57 -7.01 19.25
C GLU A 149 -6.91 -6.17 18.15
N PHE A 150 -7.04 -4.85 18.27
CA PHE A 150 -6.59 -3.91 17.24
C PHE A 150 -5.09 -4.02 16.89
N PRO A 151 -4.15 -4.04 17.87
CA PRO A 151 -2.72 -4.12 17.56
C PRO A 151 -2.35 -5.43 16.84
N GLU A 152 -2.90 -6.56 17.31
CA GLU A 152 -2.68 -7.86 16.69
C GLU A 152 -3.23 -7.90 15.25
N LEU A 153 -4.42 -7.32 15.03
CA LEU A 153 -5.00 -7.21 13.70
C LEU A 153 -4.12 -6.36 12.78
N LEU A 154 -3.62 -5.21 13.26
CA LEU A 154 -2.75 -4.32 12.48
C LEU A 154 -1.48 -5.05 12.04
N GLU A 155 -0.78 -5.71 12.94
CA GLU A 155 0.43 -6.48 12.63
C GLU A 155 0.14 -7.59 11.60
N ARG A 156 -0.94 -8.36 11.77
CA ARG A 156 -1.32 -9.42 10.83
C ARG A 156 -1.59 -8.85 9.43
N LEU A 157 -2.33 -7.74 9.34
CA LEU A 157 -2.69 -7.13 8.07
C LEU A 157 -1.46 -6.57 7.35
N VAL A 158 -0.63 -5.79 8.04
CA VAL A 158 0.59 -5.21 7.44
C VAL A 158 1.55 -6.33 7.02
N SER A 159 1.71 -7.38 7.82
CA SER A 159 2.54 -8.54 7.47
C SER A 159 2.06 -9.25 6.21
N ILE A 160 0.74 -9.41 6.02
CA ILE A 160 0.20 -9.99 4.79
C ILE A 160 0.58 -9.15 3.58
N LEU A 161 0.52 -7.80 3.69
CA LEU A 161 0.81 -6.89 2.59
C LEU A 161 2.26 -6.93 2.10
N LEU A 162 3.19 -7.47 2.90
CA LEU A 162 4.59 -7.65 2.51
C LEU A 162 4.75 -8.72 1.41
N SER A 163 3.82 -9.67 1.29
CA SER A 163 3.86 -10.64 0.19
C SER A 163 3.39 -10.01 -1.12
N ALA A 164 3.98 -10.40 -2.26
CA ALA A 164 3.40 -10.06 -3.56
C ALA A 164 2.00 -10.71 -3.69
N PRO A 165 0.99 -10.00 -4.22
CA PRO A 165 -0.27 -10.64 -4.58
C PRO A 165 -0.05 -11.65 -5.71
N SER A 166 -1.02 -12.53 -5.92
CA SER A 166 -1.01 -13.35 -7.13
C SER A 166 -1.77 -12.62 -8.23
N ARG A 167 -1.48 -12.94 -9.51
CA ARG A 167 -2.26 -12.39 -10.64
C ARG A 167 -3.75 -12.67 -10.49
N GLY A 168 -4.11 -13.93 -10.21
CA GLY A 168 -5.51 -14.35 -10.03
C GLY A 168 -6.17 -13.71 -8.82
N GLY A 169 -5.44 -13.59 -7.70
CA GLY A 169 -5.92 -12.88 -6.51
C GLY A 169 -6.15 -11.40 -6.77
N THR A 170 -5.24 -10.75 -7.50
CA THR A 170 -5.35 -9.34 -7.89
C THR A 170 -6.61 -9.12 -8.73
N LEU A 171 -6.82 -9.93 -9.78
CA LEU A 171 -8.02 -9.84 -10.61
C LEU A 171 -9.30 -10.05 -9.78
N ASN A 172 -9.30 -11.04 -8.88
CA ASN A 172 -10.42 -11.29 -7.98
C ASN A 172 -10.73 -10.07 -7.08
N ALA A 173 -9.71 -9.47 -6.47
CA ALA A 173 -9.87 -8.27 -5.67
C ALA A 173 -10.43 -7.09 -6.48
N LEU A 174 -9.93 -6.88 -7.70
CA LEU A 174 -10.45 -5.85 -8.61
C LEU A 174 -11.92 -6.12 -8.98
N GLN A 175 -12.33 -7.35 -9.26
CA GLN A 175 -13.73 -7.70 -9.54
C GLN A 175 -14.65 -7.44 -8.35
N HIS A 176 -14.19 -7.69 -7.12
CA HIS A 176 -14.95 -7.33 -5.93
C HIS A 176 -15.08 -5.81 -5.73
N MET A 177 -14.01 -5.05 -5.99
CA MET A 177 -14.04 -3.58 -5.96
C MET A 177 -14.93 -3.03 -7.08
N TRP A 178 -14.90 -3.64 -8.27
CA TRP A 178 -15.72 -3.28 -9.43
C TRP A 178 -17.22 -3.26 -9.10
N GLY A 179 -17.69 -4.18 -8.27
CA GLY A 179 -19.09 -4.25 -7.83
C GLY A 179 -19.64 -2.92 -7.30
N TYR A 180 -18.80 -2.12 -6.63
CA TYR A 180 -19.19 -0.82 -6.06
C TYR A 180 -19.37 0.27 -7.11
N ILE A 181 -18.61 0.22 -8.21
CA ILE A 181 -18.57 1.30 -9.20
C ILE A 181 -19.17 0.91 -10.56
N SER A 182 -19.50 -0.37 -10.76
CA SER A 182 -19.97 -0.94 -12.02
C SER A 182 -21.14 -0.19 -12.66
N ARG A 183 -22.08 0.35 -11.85
CA ARG A 183 -23.24 1.11 -12.35
C ARG A 183 -22.88 2.45 -12.98
N ARG A 184 -21.66 2.96 -12.73
CA ARG A 184 -21.17 4.26 -13.19
C ARG A 184 -20.12 4.14 -14.30
N SER A 185 -19.69 2.92 -14.64
CA SER A 185 -18.71 2.69 -15.68
C SER A 185 -19.34 2.10 -16.94
N SER A 186 -18.77 2.46 -18.09
CA SER A 186 -19.04 1.83 -19.38
C SER A 186 -18.01 0.76 -19.76
N LEU A 187 -16.96 0.57 -18.96
CA LEU A 187 -15.91 -0.42 -19.22
C LEU A 187 -16.43 -1.84 -18.95
N ASP A 188 -16.12 -2.79 -19.83
CA ASP A 188 -16.38 -4.22 -19.61
C ASP A 188 -15.18 -4.85 -18.87
N PRO A 189 -15.32 -5.18 -17.57
CA PRO A 189 -14.21 -5.70 -16.77
C PRO A 189 -13.75 -7.10 -17.22
N ASN A 190 -14.51 -7.80 -18.06
CA ASN A 190 -14.10 -9.12 -18.57
C ASN A 190 -13.19 -9.03 -19.80
N LYS A 191 -13.14 -7.85 -20.45
CA LYS A 191 -12.33 -7.61 -21.66
C LYS A 191 -11.18 -6.64 -21.42
N ALA A 192 -11.29 -5.81 -20.38
CA ALA A 192 -10.29 -4.82 -20.03
C ALA A 192 -9.05 -5.46 -19.37
N SER A 193 -7.89 -4.82 -19.52
CA SER A 193 -6.69 -5.19 -18.75
C SER A 193 -6.88 -4.85 -17.27
N MET A 194 -6.09 -5.45 -16.38
CA MET A 194 -6.18 -5.13 -14.95
C MET A 194 -5.87 -3.64 -14.68
N SER A 195 -4.94 -3.05 -15.44
CA SER A 195 -4.60 -1.62 -15.33
C SER A 195 -5.78 -0.73 -15.70
N ALA A 196 -6.51 -1.08 -16.77
CA ALA A 196 -7.71 -0.35 -17.15
C ALA A 196 -8.81 -0.46 -16.09
N ILE A 197 -9.04 -1.66 -15.54
CA ILE A 197 -10.02 -1.90 -14.47
C ILE A 197 -9.67 -1.09 -13.22
N LEU A 198 -8.41 -1.15 -12.75
CA LEU A 198 -7.97 -0.42 -11.57
C LEU A 198 -8.05 1.11 -11.79
N SER A 199 -7.64 1.60 -12.95
CA SER A 199 -7.69 3.04 -13.26
C SER A 199 -9.12 3.57 -13.24
N GLU A 200 -10.06 2.82 -13.80
CA GLU A 200 -11.48 3.17 -13.77
C GLU A 200 -12.05 3.15 -12.34
N ILE A 201 -11.68 2.14 -11.54
CA ILE A 201 -12.05 2.07 -10.12
C ILE A 201 -11.51 3.29 -9.36
N GLN A 202 -10.24 3.65 -9.55
CA GLN A 202 -9.62 4.81 -8.92
C GLN A 202 -10.34 6.11 -9.32
N MET A 203 -10.55 6.34 -10.61
CA MET A 203 -11.22 7.53 -11.14
C MET A 203 -12.64 7.67 -10.60
N LEU A 204 -13.43 6.60 -10.63
CA LEU A 204 -14.80 6.61 -10.12
C LEU A 204 -14.85 6.74 -8.61
N SER A 205 -13.92 6.12 -7.87
CA SER A 205 -13.85 6.27 -6.41
C SER A 205 -13.53 7.71 -6.02
N LEU A 206 -12.56 8.35 -6.68
CA LEU A 206 -12.14 9.74 -6.43
C LEU A 206 -13.20 10.78 -6.84
N SER A 207 -14.05 10.47 -7.82
CA SER A 207 -15.14 11.34 -8.29
C SER A 207 -16.50 10.97 -7.69
N SER A 208 -16.54 10.10 -6.69
CA SER A 208 -17.75 9.67 -6.01
C SER A 208 -17.79 10.11 -4.56
N ASP A 209 -19.01 10.27 -4.04
CA ASP A 209 -19.23 10.40 -2.60
C ASP A 209 -19.10 9.04 -1.86
N GLU A 210 -18.75 7.96 -2.58
CA GLU A 210 -18.63 6.61 -2.02
C GLU A 210 -17.32 6.46 -1.23
N THR A 211 -17.40 6.78 0.05
CA THR A 211 -16.24 6.79 0.95
C THR A 211 -15.62 5.41 1.22
N TYR A 212 -16.30 4.32 0.88
CA TYR A 212 -15.83 2.97 1.19
C TYR A 212 -14.51 2.63 0.46
N LEU A 213 -14.50 2.74 -0.87
CA LEU A 213 -13.28 2.47 -1.65
C LEU A 213 -12.22 3.56 -1.46
N LEU A 214 -12.62 4.80 -1.19
CA LEU A 214 -11.69 5.89 -0.86
C LEU A 214 -10.82 5.58 0.36
N ASN A 215 -11.31 4.81 1.33
CA ASN A 215 -10.54 4.37 2.49
C ASN A 215 -9.83 3.01 2.27
N SER A 216 -9.84 2.45 1.07
CA SER A 216 -9.16 1.18 0.80
C SER A 216 -7.68 1.41 0.48
N THR A 217 -6.82 0.56 1.05
CA THR A 217 -5.39 0.49 0.69
C THR A 217 -5.20 0.06 -0.76
N SER A 218 -6.10 -0.77 -1.27
CA SER A 218 -5.98 -1.44 -2.57
C SER A 218 -6.01 -0.50 -3.76
N LEU A 219 -6.54 0.72 -3.58
CA LEU A 219 -6.49 1.74 -4.64
C LEU A 219 -5.05 2.09 -5.03
N SER A 220 -4.09 2.12 -4.10
CA SER A 220 -2.68 2.36 -4.42
C SER A 220 -1.81 1.11 -4.32
N ASP A 221 -2.04 0.27 -3.31
CA ASP A 221 -1.26 -0.94 -3.05
C ASP A 221 -1.20 -1.90 -4.27
N LEU A 222 -2.30 -2.06 -5.00
CA LEU A 222 -2.33 -2.98 -6.14
C LEU A 222 -1.74 -2.39 -7.44
N ASN A 223 -1.49 -1.08 -7.49
CA ASN A 223 -1.18 -0.38 -8.75
C ASN A 223 0.11 -0.89 -9.41
N PHE A 224 1.21 -0.93 -8.65
CA PHE A 224 2.49 -1.43 -9.15
C PHE A 224 2.38 -2.88 -9.66
N TRP A 225 1.70 -3.75 -8.91
CA TRP A 225 1.53 -5.16 -9.26
C TRP A 225 0.71 -5.35 -10.53
N VAL A 226 -0.37 -4.59 -10.67
CA VAL A 226 -1.23 -4.59 -11.86
C VAL A 226 -0.44 -4.19 -13.11
N VAL A 227 0.36 -3.12 -13.02
CA VAL A 227 1.24 -2.69 -14.12
C VAL A 227 2.26 -3.76 -14.46
N LEU A 228 2.87 -4.38 -13.45
CA LEU A 228 3.84 -5.46 -13.63
C LEU A 228 3.22 -6.66 -14.36
N TYR A 229 2.03 -7.11 -13.94
CA TYR A 229 1.38 -8.28 -14.56
C TYR A 229 0.87 -8.03 -15.97
N ASP A 230 0.38 -6.82 -16.27
CA ASP A 230 -0.03 -6.46 -17.62
C ASP A 230 1.18 -6.39 -18.58
N ARG A 231 2.36 -5.96 -18.10
CA ARG A 231 3.62 -5.98 -18.89
C ARG A 231 4.14 -7.39 -19.16
N CYS A 232 3.96 -8.31 -18.21
CA CYS A 232 4.41 -9.70 -18.34
C CYS A 232 3.39 -10.62 -19.05
N SER A 233 2.28 -10.08 -19.54
CA SER A 233 1.33 -10.84 -20.37
C SER A 233 1.83 -10.93 -21.82
N PRO A 234 1.93 -12.14 -22.41
CA PRO A 234 2.25 -12.31 -23.83
C PRO A 234 1.13 -11.79 -24.74
#